data_AF-A0A1F5ZG19-F1
#
_entry.id   AF-A0A1F5ZG19-F1
#
_cell.length_a   1.000
_cell.length_b   1.000
_cell.length_c   1.000
_cell.angle_alpha   90.00
_cell.angle_beta   90.00
_cell.angle_gamma   90.00
#
_symmetry.space_group_name_H-M   'P 1'
#
loop_
_entity.id
_entity.type
_entity.pdbx_description
1 polymer ?
#
loop_
_entity_poly.entity_id
_entity_poly.type
_entity_poly.pdbx_seq_one_letter_code
_entity_poly.pdbx_strand_id
1 'polypeptide(L)'
;MQRIARFFIVLFVLAIFLPVTAAYATETPTFPSCVNPQGEVIASWGNGTHGIVGSTATYTGSDTVYTQNPENRDFITQCFCSASGEGIQTNWWKASSLTEDEIKVLESEGWISIPDGSAWGLDGGWYLAQNSSYSCLSTPPSNQGGPGDGLSDGRSDGRSDGRGGQVLGAVLGLAFTGDVLFVMSVYALGVACMLLGFASKLRKSQKVSRK
;
A
#
# COMPACT_ATOMS: atom_id res chain seq x y z
N MET A 1 45.69 19.43 17.95
CA MET A 1 44.68 18.41 18.35
C MET A 1 43.49 19.03 19.08
N GLN A 2 43.68 19.88 20.11
CA GLN A 2 42.57 20.45 20.89
C GLN A 2 41.59 21.33 20.08
N ARG A 3 42.05 22.09 19.08
CA ARG A 3 41.20 22.90 18.19
C ARG A 3 40.33 22.06 17.24
N ILE A 4 40.87 20.95 16.74
CA ILE A 4 40.15 20.02 15.85
C ILE A 4 39.05 19.30 16.65
N ALA A 5 39.35 18.84 17.87
CA ALA A 5 38.35 18.21 18.74
C ALA A 5 37.18 19.15 19.08
N ARG A 6 37.45 20.43 19.35
CA ARG A 6 36.39 21.43 19.59
C ARG A 6 35.49 21.65 18.38
N PHE A 7 36.04 21.64 17.17
CA PHE A 7 35.26 21.78 15.94
C PHE A 7 34.29 20.61 15.76
N PHE A 8 34.74 19.36 15.96
CA PHE A 8 33.86 18.20 15.87
C PHE A 8 32.80 18.16 16.97
N ILE A 9 33.11 18.61 18.19
CA ILE A 9 32.11 18.72 19.27
C ILE A 9 31.03 19.74 18.91
N VAL A 10 31.39 20.92 18.38
CA VAL A 10 30.41 21.93 17.96
C VAL A 10 29.54 21.41 16.82
N LEU A 11 30.13 20.71 15.84
CA LEU A 11 29.38 20.16 14.71
C LEU A 11 28.42 19.03 15.14
N PHE A 12 28.83 18.20 16.09
CA PHE A 12 27.98 17.18 16.70
C PHE A 12 26.83 17.79 17.51
N VAL A 13 27.12 18.83 18.30
CA VAL A 13 26.09 19.55 19.05
C VAL A 13 25.11 20.25 18.10
N LEU A 14 25.58 20.87 17.03
CA LEU A 14 24.73 21.51 16.02
C LEU A 14 23.81 20.50 15.32
N ALA A 15 24.32 19.28 15.04
CA ALA A 15 23.53 18.21 14.42
C ALA A 15 22.42 17.67 15.35
N ILE A 16 22.65 17.64 16.67
CA ILE A 16 21.64 17.24 17.66
C ILE A 16 20.49 18.26 17.73
N PHE A 17 20.77 19.53 17.48
CA PHE A 17 19.77 20.60 17.54
C PHE A 17 19.08 20.88 16.20
N LEU A 18 19.32 20.08 15.16
CA LEU A 18 18.51 20.18 13.94
C LEU A 18 17.06 19.79 14.27
N PRO A 19 16.06 20.58 13.87
CA PRO A 19 14.68 20.25 14.12
C PRO A 19 14.34 18.94 13.40
N VAL A 20 14.04 17.90 14.17
CA VAL A 20 13.49 16.66 13.64
C VAL A 20 12.04 16.96 13.27
N THR A 21 11.73 16.96 11.98
CA THR A 21 10.34 17.00 11.52
C THR A 21 9.65 15.70 11.93
N ALA A 22 8.46 15.77 12.50
CA ALA A 22 7.67 14.59 12.80
C ALA A 22 7.43 13.80 11.50
N ALA A 23 7.72 12.50 11.54
CA ALA A 23 7.32 11.58 10.48
C ALA A 23 5.97 10.96 10.91
N TYR A 24 4.92 11.25 10.17
CA TYR A 24 3.63 10.59 10.34
C TYR A 24 3.63 9.35 9.43
N ALA A 25 3.45 8.19 10.04
CA ALA A 25 3.22 6.95 9.32
C ALA A 25 1.72 6.66 9.35
N THR A 26 1.08 6.65 8.18
CA THR A 26 -0.31 6.20 8.05
C THR A 26 -0.31 4.68 7.91
N GLU A 27 -1.00 3.98 8.80
CA GLU A 27 -1.17 2.52 8.63
C GLU A 27 -2.27 2.26 7.61
N THR A 28 -1.90 1.71 6.45
CA THR A 28 -2.88 1.31 5.44
C THR A 28 -3.63 0.07 5.91
N PRO A 29 -4.98 0.09 5.89
CA PRO A 29 -5.78 -1.06 6.27
C PRO A 29 -5.56 -2.19 5.26
N THR A 30 -5.66 -3.43 5.73
CA THR A 30 -5.57 -4.60 4.84
C THR A 30 -6.90 -4.81 4.13
N PHE A 31 -6.91 -4.68 2.80
CA PHE A 31 -8.07 -5.00 1.97
C PHE A 31 -8.07 -6.49 1.58
N PRO A 32 -9.24 -7.16 1.62
CA PRO A 32 -9.39 -8.49 1.02
C PRO A 32 -9.01 -8.49 -0.47
N SER A 33 -8.48 -9.61 -0.96
CA SER A 33 -8.15 -9.74 -2.38
C SER A 33 -9.39 -10.10 -3.20
N CYS A 34 -9.52 -9.54 -4.41
CA CYS A 34 -10.54 -9.94 -5.38
C CYS A 34 -10.42 -11.38 -5.89
N VAL A 35 -9.29 -12.06 -5.63
CA VAL A 35 -9.18 -13.52 -5.86
C VAL A 35 -10.04 -14.30 -4.86
N ASN A 36 -10.23 -13.76 -3.66
CA ASN A 36 -11.07 -14.32 -2.61
C ASN A 36 -11.77 -13.19 -1.84
N PRO A 37 -12.72 -12.49 -2.48
CA PRO A 37 -13.32 -11.29 -1.92
C PRO A 37 -14.06 -11.62 -0.62
N GLN A 38 -14.01 -10.70 0.34
CA GLN A 38 -14.68 -10.84 1.63
C GLN A 38 -15.55 -9.60 1.88
N GLY A 39 -16.63 -9.80 2.63
CA GLY A 39 -17.55 -8.73 2.99
C GLY A 39 -18.92 -8.84 2.30
N GLU A 40 -19.75 -7.82 2.52
CA GLU A 40 -21.09 -7.73 1.94
C GLU A 40 -21.04 -7.05 0.57
N VAL A 41 -21.77 -7.60 -0.40
CA VAL A 41 -21.90 -7.00 -1.74
C VAL A 41 -22.84 -5.80 -1.65
N ILE A 42 -22.33 -4.60 -1.95
CA ILE A 42 -23.12 -3.36 -1.95
C ILE A 42 -23.54 -2.92 -3.35
N ALA A 43 -22.80 -3.36 -4.37
CA ALA A 43 -23.16 -3.18 -5.77
C ALA A 43 -22.57 -4.30 -6.62
N SER A 44 -23.29 -4.71 -7.67
CA SER A 44 -22.79 -5.69 -8.63
C SER A 44 -23.40 -5.42 -9.99
N TRP A 45 -22.54 -5.36 -10.99
CA TRP A 45 -22.90 -5.16 -12.37
C TRP A 45 -22.38 -6.31 -13.22
N GLY A 46 -23.26 -6.82 -14.07
CA GLY A 46 -22.93 -7.84 -15.06
C GLY A 46 -21.98 -7.30 -16.14
N ASN A 47 -21.85 -8.09 -17.21
CA ASN A 47 -21.01 -7.71 -18.33
C ASN A 47 -21.45 -6.36 -18.94
N GLY A 48 -20.53 -5.42 -19.03
CA GLY A 48 -20.80 -4.06 -19.47
C GLY A 48 -19.53 -3.22 -19.51
N THR A 49 -19.69 -1.92 -19.79
CA THR A 49 -18.59 -0.95 -19.78
C THR A 49 -18.45 -0.35 -18.39
N HIS A 50 -17.26 -0.44 -17.82
CA HIS A 50 -16.93 0.03 -16.47
C HIS A 50 -15.78 1.02 -16.51
N GLY A 51 -15.83 1.98 -15.58
CA GLY A 51 -14.76 2.94 -15.36
C GLY A 51 -13.82 2.46 -14.26
N ILE A 52 -12.52 2.69 -14.45
CA ILE A 52 -11.50 2.46 -13.42
C ILE A 52 -10.96 3.83 -13.00
N VAL A 53 -10.95 4.06 -11.69
CA VAL A 53 -10.46 5.32 -11.12
C VAL A 53 -9.01 5.59 -11.57
N GLY A 54 -8.71 6.84 -11.93
CA GLY A 54 -7.39 7.22 -12.43
C GLY A 54 -7.05 6.74 -13.85
N SER A 55 -7.96 6.06 -14.54
CA SER A 55 -7.79 5.64 -15.92
C SER A 55 -8.81 6.32 -16.83
N THR A 56 -8.36 6.72 -18.02
CA THR A 56 -9.24 7.20 -19.10
C THR A 56 -9.62 6.09 -20.08
N ALA A 57 -9.11 4.86 -19.86
CA ALA A 57 -9.42 3.73 -20.70
C ALA A 57 -10.83 3.19 -20.44
N THR A 58 -11.41 2.59 -21.48
CA THR A 58 -12.70 1.91 -21.39
C THR A 58 -12.45 0.44 -21.09
N TYR A 59 -13.05 -0.06 -20.00
CA TYR A 59 -12.96 -1.46 -19.61
C TYR A 59 -14.30 -2.15 -19.85
N THR A 60 -14.26 -3.38 -20.35
CA THR A 60 -15.48 -4.19 -20.57
C THR A 60 -15.38 -5.51 -19.83
N GLY A 61 -16.37 -5.80 -19.00
CA GLY A 61 -16.37 -6.95 -18.10
C GLY A 61 -17.47 -6.87 -17.05
N SER A 62 -17.33 -7.65 -15.99
CA SER A 62 -18.20 -7.57 -14.81
C SER A 62 -17.50 -6.81 -13.69
N ASP A 63 -18.27 -6.22 -12.80
CA ASP A 63 -17.75 -5.47 -11.65
C ASP A 63 -18.59 -5.74 -10.40
N THR A 64 -17.93 -5.93 -9.26
CA THR A 64 -18.62 -6.15 -7.97
C THR A 64 -17.90 -5.42 -6.85
N VAL A 65 -18.68 -4.76 -6.00
CA VAL A 65 -18.20 -3.90 -4.91
C VAL A 65 -18.59 -4.53 -3.57
N TYR A 66 -17.58 -4.71 -2.73
CA TYR A 66 -17.68 -5.34 -1.42
C TYR A 66 -17.34 -4.33 -0.33
N THR A 67 -18.13 -4.29 0.75
CA THR A 67 -17.76 -3.56 1.96
C THR A 67 -17.33 -4.53 3.07
N GLN A 68 -16.23 -4.21 3.74
CA GLN A 68 -15.76 -4.98 4.89
C GLN A 68 -16.47 -4.58 6.19
N ASN A 69 -17.12 -3.41 6.19
CA ASN A 69 -17.89 -2.93 7.33
C ASN A 69 -19.20 -2.29 6.83
N PRO A 70 -20.32 -3.00 6.90
CA PRO A 70 -21.60 -2.50 6.37
C PRO A 70 -22.17 -1.31 7.14
N GLU A 71 -21.71 -1.05 8.37
CA GLU A 71 -22.23 0.04 9.21
C GLU A 71 -21.70 1.42 8.80
N ASN A 72 -20.40 1.52 8.46
CA ASN A 72 -19.75 2.79 8.13
C ASN A 72 -19.22 2.88 6.69
N ARG A 73 -19.00 1.73 6.04
CA ARG A 73 -18.51 1.59 4.65
C ARG A 73 -17.21 2.37 4.40
N ASP A 74 -16.34 2.41 5.40
CA ASP A 74 -15.07 3.16 5.30
C ASP A 74 -14.03 2.46 4.43
N PHE A 75 -14.09 1.12 4.39
CA PHE A 75 -13.21 0.26 3.59
C PHE A 75 -14.05 -0.55 2.62
N ILE A 76 -13.79 -0.33 1.33
CA ILE A 76 -14.52 -0.94 0.23
C ILE A 76 -13.51 -1.51 -0.76
N THR A 77 -13.81 -2.69 -1.29
CA THR A 77 -13.04 -3.35 -2.34
C THR A 77 -13.91 -3.51 -3.57
N GLN A 78 -13.53 -2.91 -4.68
CA GLN A 78 -14.18 -3.10 -5.98
C GLN A 78 -13.34 -4.06 -6.82
N CYS A 79 -14.02 -5.02 -7.43
CA CYS A 79 -13.42 -6.10 -8.19
C CYS A 79 -13.96 -6.09 -9.61
N PHE A 80 -13.23 -5.41 -10.50
CA PHE A 80 -13.47 -5.49 -11.93
C PHE A 80 -12.81 -6.76 -12.48
N CYS A 81 -13.49 -7.45 -13.39
CA CYS A 81 -12.99 -8.60 -14.11
C CYS A 81 -13.38 -8.50 -15.60
N SER A 82 -12.38 -8.40 -16.48
CA SER A 82 -12.61 -8.36 -17.91
C SER A 82 -13.03 -9.72 -18.48
N ALA A 83 -13.57 -9.70 -19.70
CA ALA A 83 -13.84 -10.94 -20.44
C ALA A 83 -12.57 -11.75 -20.76
N SER A 84 -11.39 -11.11 -20.80
CA SER A 84 -10.09 -11.76 -21.01
C SER A 84 -9.53 -12.42 -19.74
N GLY A 85 -10.16 -12.23 -18.57
CA GLY A 85 -9.65 -12.72 -17.28
C GLY A 85 -8.64 -11.78 -16.60
N GLU A 86 -8.48 -10.57 -17.13
CA GLU A 86 -7.68 -9.50 -16.53
C GLU A 86 -8.54 -8.73 -15.53
N GLY A 87 -8.13 -8.75 -14.27
CA GLY A 87 -8.85 -8.11 -13.17
C GLY A 87 -8.15 -6.85 -12.68
N ILE A 88 -8.95 -5.88 -12.23
CA ILE A 88 -8.47 -4.70 -11.50
C ILE A 88 -9.22 -4.65 -10.17
N GLN A 89 -8.47 -4.66 -9.08
CA GLN A 89 -8.95 -4.43 -7.73
C GLN A 89 -8.74 -2.96 -7.40
N THR A 90 -9.82 -2.25 -7.06
CA THR A 90 -9.74 -0.90 -6.51
C THR A 90 -10.06 -0.95 -5.02
N ASN A 91 -9.09 -0.55 -4.21
CA ASN A 91 -9.28 -0.35 -2.78
C ASN A 91 -9.74 1.07 -2.55
N TRP A 92 -10.83 1.24 -1.82
CA TRP A 92 -11.43 2.53 -1.52
C TRP A 92 -11.40 2.77 -0.02
N TRP A 93 -10.87 3.92 0.37
CA TRP A 93 -10.79 4.39 1.75
C TRP A 93 -11.51 5.72 1.89
N LYS A 94 -12.58 5.75 2.69
CA LYS A 94 -13.35 6.98 2.94
C LYS A 94 -12.51 8.02 3.67
N ALA A 95 -12.35 9.19 3.06
CA ALA A 95 -11.47 10.24 3.55
C ALA A 95 -11.96 10.89 4.85
N SER A 96 -13.25 10.75 5.20
CA SER A 96 -13.79 11.24 6.47
C SER A 96 -13.18 10.56 7.71
N SER A 97 -12.54 9.39 7.53
CA SER A 97 -11.82 8.68 8.58
C SER A 97 -10.35 9.08 8.71
N LEU A 98 -9.87 10.00 7.85
CA LEU A 98 -8.48 10.39 7.71
C LEU A 98 -8.27 11.88 8.04
N THR A 99 -7.10 12.20 8.54
CA THR A 99 -6.60 13.58 8.67
C THR A 99 -5.99 14.07 7.36
N GLU A 100 -5.85 15.39 7.20
CA GLU A 100 -5.27 15.99 5.99
C GLU A 100 -3.82 15.55 5.74
N ASP A 101 -3.04 15.37 6.82
CA ASP A 101 -1.66 14.91 6.71
C ASP A 101 -1.59 13.45 6.26
N GLU A 102 -2.49 12.58 6.75
CA GLU A 102 -2.58 11.19 6.28
C GLU A 102 -2.99 11.11 4.81
N ILE A 103 -3.93 11.94 4.38
CA ILE A 103 -4.34 12.04 2.97
C ILE A 103 -3.13 12.37 2.10
N LYS A 104 -2.33 13.38 2.47
CA LYS A 104 -1.12 13.76 1.71
C LYS A 104 -0.09 12.64 1.65
N VAL A 105 0.10 11.91 2.75
CA VAL A 105 0.98 10.74 2.78
C VAL A 105 0.48 9.68 1.81
N LEU A 106 -0.81 9.32 1.86
CA LEU A 106 -1.40 8.32 0.97
C LEU A 106 -1.35 8.75 -0.50
N GLU A 107 -1.62 10.02 -0.81
CA GLU A 107 -1.47 10.55 -2.17
C GLU A 107 -0.02 10.42 -2.68
N SER A 108 0.97 10.64 -1.80
CA SER A 108 2.38 10.44 -2.14
C SER A 108 2.75 8.95 -2.35
N GLU A 109 1.97 8.04 -1.78
CA GLU A 109 2.06 6.58 -1.98
C GLU A 109 1.27 6.10 -3.20
N GLY A 110 0.66 7.02 -3.97
CA GLY A 110 -0.06 6.73 -5.21
C GLY A 110 -1.55 6.47 -5.04
N TRP A 111 -2.13 6.80 -3.88
CA TRP A 111 -3.58 6.86 -3.73
C TRP A 111 -4.16 8.05 -4.50
N ILE A 112 -5.36 7.88 -5.04
CA ILE A 112 -6.03 8.87 -5.88
C ILE A 112 -7.21 9.45 -5.12
N SER A 113 -7.21 10.77 -4.94
CA SER A 113 -8.32 11.51 -4.33
C SER A 113 -9.53 11.64 -5.26
N ILE A 114 -10.69 11.22 -4.77
CA ILE A 114 -11.97 11.22 -5.48
C ILE A 114 -13.03 11.97 -4.68
N PRO A 115 -13.38 13.21 -5.06
CA PRO A 115 -14.26 14.08 -4.27
C PRO A 115 -15.66 13.50 -4.00
N ASP A 116 -16.15 12.62 -4.88
CA ASP A 116 -17.44 11.95 -4.72
C ASP A 116 -17.40 10.52 -5.27
N GLY A 117 -17.59 9.52 -4.40
CA GLY A 117 -17.64 8.10 -4.76
C GLY A 117 -18.91 7.64 -5.48
N SER A 118 -19.94 8.49 -5.58
CA SER A 118 -21.27 8.11 -6.10
C SER A 118 -21.24 7.57 -7.54
N ALA A 119 -20.33 8.06 -8.39
CA ALA A 119 -20.16 7.57 -9.76
C ALA A 119 -19.68 6.11 -9.84
N TRP A 120 -19.17 5.56 -8.74
CA TRP A 120 -18.73 4.16 -8.60
C TRP A 120 -19.69 3.33 -7.74
N GLY A 121 -20.90 3.83 -7.48
CA GLY A 121 -21.91 3.16 -6.67
C GLY A 121 -21.60 3.12 -5.18
N LEU A 122 -20.70 4.00 -4.71
CA LEU A 122 -20.42 4.18 -3.29
C LEU A 122 -21.34 5.25 -2.70
N ASP A 123 -21.39 5.34 -1.37
CA ASP A 123 -22.07 6.44 -0.72
C ASP A 123 -21.39 7.77 -1.08
N GLY A 124 -22.17 8.84 -1.20
CA GLY A 124 -21.63 10.15 -1.56
C GLY A 124 -20.58 10.65 -0.56
N GLY A 125 -19.49 11.22 -1.07
CA GLY A 125 -18.40 11.76 -0.25
C GLY A 125 -17.01 11.49 -0.79
N TRP A 126 -16.01 12.03 -0.10
CA TRP A 126 -14.61 11.97 -0.53
C TRP A 126 -13.98 10.62 -0.17
N TYR A 127 -13.32 9.99 -1.15
CA TYR A 127 -12.54 8.77 -0.98
C TYR A 127 -11.12 8.93 -1.51
N LEU A 128 -10.23 8.10 -1.00
CA LEU A 128 -8.97 7.75 -1.63
C LEU A 128 -9.12 6.37 -2.28
N ALA A 129 -8.55 6.20 -3.46
CA ALA A 129 -8.60 4.94 -4.19
C ALA A 129 -7.21 4.48 -4.64
N GLN A 130 -6.95 3.18 -4.58
CA GLN A 130 -5.71 2.59 -5.09
C GLN A 130 -6.01 1.33 -5.90
N ASN A 131 -5.47 1.28 -7.11
CA ASN A 131 -5.66 0.15 -8.03
C ASN A 131 -4.53 -0.86 -7.90
N SER A 132 -4.88 -2.13 -8.01
CA SER A 132 -3.94 -3.24 -8.18
C SER A 132 -4.47 -4.21 -9.24
N SER A 133 -3.58 -4.84 -9.99
CA SER A 133 -3.96 -5.85 -10.98
C SER A 133 -4.07 -7.22 -10.33
N TYR A 134 -5.01 -8.03 -10.83
CA TYR A 134 -5.13 -9.44 -10.46
C TYR A 134 -5.64 -10.26 -11.66
N SER A 135 -5.59 -11.59 -11.55
CA SER A 135 -6.20 -12.48 -12.54
C SER A 135 -7.51 -13.01 -11.99
N CYS A 136 -8.58 -12.83 -12.74
CA CYS A 136 -9.89 -13.36 -12.42
C CYS A 136 -10.21 -14.57 -13.30
N LEU A 137 -11.06 -15.47 -12.80
CA LEU A 137 -11.67 -16.49 -13.63
C LEU A 137 -12.73 -15.80 -14.49
N SER A 138 -12.44 -15.59 -15.76
CA SER A 138 -13.44 -15.09 -16.70
C SER A 138 -14.62 -16.05 -16.71
N THR A 139 -15.79 -15.55 -16.30
CA THR A 139 -17.02 -16.31 -16.51
C THR A 139 -17.28 -16.24 -18.02
N PRO A 140 -17.31 -17.37 -18.74
CA PRO A 140 -17.66 -17.34 -20.16
C PRO A 140 -19.02 -16.63 -20.29
N PRO A 141 -19.23 -15.82 -21.34
CA PRO A 141 -20.48 -15.10 -21.51
C PRO A 141 -21.63 -16.11 -21.43
N SER A 142 -22.47 -15.98 -20.40
CA SER A 142 -23.69 -16.74 -20.33
C SER A 142 -24.54 -16.29 -21.51
N ASN A 143 -24.61 -17.12 -22.54
CA ASN A 143 -25.57 -16.98 -23.61
C ASN A 143 -26.97 -17.08 -22.97
N GLN A 144 -27.55 -15.97 -22.54
CA GLN A 144 -28.99 -15.86 -22.31
C GLN A 144 -29.67 -15.86 -23.68
N GLY A 145 -29.96 -17.06 -24.16
CA GLY A 145 -30.67 -17.31 -25.41
C GLY A 145 -31.28 -18.70 -25.42
N GLY A 146 -32.42 -18.86 -24.77
CA GLY A 146 -33.26 -20.05 -24.87
C GLY A 146 -34.47 -20.00 -23.91
N PRO A 147 -35.72 -20.17 -24.38
CA PRO A 147 -36.88 -20.30 -23.50
C PRO A 147 -36.90 -21.74 -22.98
N GLY A 148 -36.92 -21.93 -21.66
CA GLY A 148 -36.84 -23.26 -21.06
C GLY A 148 -37.47 -23.27 -19.68
N ASP A 149 -38.63 -23.89 -19.62
CA ASP A 149 -39.51 -24.08 -18.47
C ASP A 149 -38.76 -24.55 -17.21
N GLY A 150 -39.11 -23.95 -16.08
CA GLY A 150 -38.55 -24.29 -14.78
C GLY A 150 -38.99 -25.68 -14.32
N LEU A 151 -38.03 -26.61 -14.23
CA LEU A 151 -38.06 -27.68 -13.25
C LEU A 151 -36.90 -27.46 -12.27
N SER A 152 -37.27 -27.33 -11.00
CA SER A 152 -36.37 -27.42 -9.86
C SER A 152 -35.84 -28.84 -9.75
N ASP A 153 -34.54 -29.01 -9.54
CA ASP A 153 -34.00 -30.13 -8.79
C ASP A 153 -32.63 -29.73 -8.22
N GLY A 154 -32.56 -29.71 -6.89
CA GLY A 154 -31.30 -29.51 -6.16
C GLY A 154 -30.41 -30.74 -6.25
N ARG A 155 -29.10 -30.50 -6.41
CA ARG A 155 -28.05 -31.43 -5.97
C ARG A 155 -26.79 -30.65 -5.64
N SER A 156 -26.48 -30.67 -4.35
CA SER A 156 -25.18 -30.33 -3.79
C SER A 156 -24.23 -31.46 -4.10
N ASP A 157 -23.19 -31.22 -4.90
CA ASP A 157 -22.04 -32.12 -4.97
C ASP A 157 -20.78 -31.29 -4.92
N GLY A 158 -20.10 -31.40 -3.78
CA GLY A 158 -18.83 -30.75 -3.51
C GLY A 158 -17.69 -31.35 -4.32
N ARG A 159 -16.78 -30.48 -4.76
CA ARG A 159 -15.39 -30.83 -4.99
C ARG A 159 -14.50 -29.63 -4.66
N SER A 160 -13.93 -29.72 -3.48
CA SER A 160 -12.76 -28.98 -3.02
C SER A 160 -11.52 -29.58 -3.68
N ASP A 161 -10.97 -28.89 -4.68
CA ASP A 161 -9.61 -29.15 -5.15
C ASP A 161 -8.73 -27.95 -4.83
N GLY A 162 -7.93 -28.13 -3.78
CA GLY A 162 -6.94 -27.19 -3.32
C GLY A 162 -5.73 -27.11 -4.25
N ARG A 163 -5.40 -25.87 -4.63
CA ARG A 163 -4.04 -25.40 -4.92
C ARG A 163 -4.01 -23.97 -4.36
N GLY A 164 -3.35 -23.68 -3.24
CA GLY A 164 -1.94 -23.98 -3.01
C GLY A 164 -1.05 -22.89 -3.62
N GLY A 165 -1.41 -21.61 -3.45
CA GLY A 165 -0.59 -20.46 -3.81
C GLY A 165 0.00 -19.85 -2.55
N GLN A 166 1.21 -20.28 -2.18
CA GLN A 166 2.05 -19.59 -1.21
C GLN A 166 2.36 -18.19 -1.74
N VAL A 167 1.67 -17.17 -1.25
CA VAL A 167 2.21 -15.80 -1.29
C VAL A 167 2.99 -15.63 -0.01
N LEU A 168 4.31 -15.81 -0.18
CA LEU A 168 5.34 -15.53 0.80
C LEU A 168 5.09 -14.15 1.41
N GLY A 169 5.04 -14.12 2.74
CA GLY A 169 4.87 -12.91 3.51
C GLY A 169 5.94 -11.88 3.16
N ALA A 170 5.48 -10.72 2.68
CA ALA A 170 6.24 -9.49 2.75
C ALA A 170 5.91 -8.79 4.09
N VAL A 171 6.24 -9.45 5.20
CA VAL A 171 6.44 -8.73 6.47
C VAL A 171 7.84 -8.15 6.42
N LEU A 172 8.02 -7.08 5.64
CA LEU A 172 9.15 -6.16 5.74
C LEU A 172 8.69 -4.77 5.27
N GLY A 173 7.62 -4.26 5.88
CA GLY A 173 7.50 -2.84 6.16
C GLY A 173 8.56 -2.43 7.19
N LEU A 174 9.84 -2.62 6.85
CA LEU A 174 10.90 -1.85 7.48
C LEU A 174 10.58 -0.41 7.11
N ALA A 175 10.25 0.40 8.12
CA ALA A 175 10.02 1.82 7.98
C ALA A 175 10.96 2.39 6.90
N PHE A 176 10.38 3.03 5.89
CA PHE A 176 11.13 3.82 4.91
C PHE A 176 11.70 5.02 5.67
N THR A 177 12.79 4.80 6.41
CA THR A 177 13.46 5.79 7.24
C THR A 177 14.27 6.71 6.33
N GLY A 178 13.60 7.54 5.55
CA GLY A 178 14.23 8.52 4.68
C GLY A 178 15.22 7.94 3.67
N ASP A 179 15.84 8.85 2.92
CA ASP A 179 16.81 8.55 1.87
C ASP A 179 17.91 7.58 2.39
N VAL A 180 18.01 6.40 1.78
CA VAL A 180 19.02 5.38 2.11
C VAL A 180 20.43 5.98 2.01
N LEU A 181 20.64 6.95 1.12
CA LEU A 181 21.90 7.67 1.00
C LEU A 181 22.20 8.49 2.25
N PHE A 182 21.19 9.10 2.87
CA PHE A 182 21.33 9.83 4.12
C PHE A 182 21.73 8.89 5.27
N VAL A 183 21.04 7.76 5.44
CA VAL A 183 21.35 6.76 6.48
C VAL A 183 22.79 6.23 6.34
N MET A 184 23.19 5.88 5.11
CA MET A 184 24.54 5.40 4.84
C MET A 184 25.61 6.48 5.07
N SER A 185 25.30 7.75 4.77
CA SER A 185 26.22 8.86 5.01
C SER A 185 26.49 9.12 6.50
N VAL A 186 25.44 9.06 7.34
CA VAL A 186 25.56 9.24 8.80
C VAL A 186 26.31 8.07 9.42
N TYR A 187 26.04 6.84 8.98
CA TYR A 187 26.77 5.66 9.42
C TYR A 187 28.26 5.73 9.05
N ALA A 188 28.58 6.06 7.80
CA ALA A 188 29.97 6.20 7.34
C ALA A 188 30.72 7.29 8.10
N LEU A 189 30.06 8.42 8.39
CA LEU A 189 30.63 9.49 9.20
C LEU A 189 30.94 9.01 10.63
N GLY A 190 30.05 8.22 11.24
CA GLY A 190 30.26 7.61 12.55
C GLY A 190 31.50 6.69 12.59
N VAL A 191 31.64 5.81 11.59
CA VAL A 191 32.80 4.91 11.46
C VAL A 191 34.09 5.70 11.26
N ALA A 192 34.08 6.71 10.38
CA ALA A 192 35.24 7.57 10.14
C ALA A 192 35.69 8.29 11.43
N CYS A 193 34.74 8.78 12.22
CA CYS A 193 35.05 9.40 13.52
C CYS A 193 35.69 8.41 14.51
N MET A 194 35.20 7.17 14.59
CA MET A 194 35.81 6.14 15.44
C MET A 194 37.25 5.82 15.01
N LEU A 195 37.50 5.64 13.71
CA LEU A 195 38.83 5.33 13.19
C LEU A 195 39.83 6.46 13.46
N LEU A 196 39.41 7.71 13.29
CA LEU A 196 40.24 8.87 13.63
C LEU A 196 40.53 8.96 15.13
N GLY A 197 39.54 8.65 15.98
CA GLY A 197 39.71 8.54 17.43
C GLY A 197 40.78 7.50 17.79
N PHE A 198 40.69 6.30 17.21
CA PHE A 198 41.63 5.21 17.46
C PHE A 198 43.05 5.55 16.98
N ALA A 199 43.19 6.11 15.77
CA ALA A 199 44.48 6.55 15.24
C ALA A 199 45.16 7.62 16.10
N SER A 200 44.37 8.52 16.70
CA SER A 200 44.90 9.54 17.62
C SER A 200 45.45 8.95 18.92
N LYS A 201 44.87 7.84 19.41
CA LYS A 201 45.33 7.12 20.61
C LYS A 201 46.65 6.39 20.33
N LEU A 202 46.77 5.74 19.17
CA LEU A 202 48.00 5.07 18.74
C LEU A 202 49.19 6.03 18.62
N ARG A 203 48.97 7.23 18.05
CA ARG A 203 50.02 8.26 17.92
C ARG A 203 50.51 8.80 19.27
N LYS A 204 49.66 8.86 20.29
CA LYS A 204 50.07 9.26 21.65
C LYS A 204 50.94 8.19 22.30
N SER A 205 50.57 6.91 22.16
CA SER A 205 51.32 5.78 22.73
C SER A 205 52.76 5.71 22.18
N GLN A 206 52.95 5.92 20.87
CA GLN A 206 54.29 5.95 20.26
C GLN A 206 55.18 7.12 20.73
N LYS A 207 54.60 8.27 21.10
CA LYS A 207 55.38 9.41 21.61
C LYS A 207 55.82 9.25 23.06
N VAL A 208 55.10 8.46 23.85
CA VAL A 208 55.46 8.15 25.25
C VAL A 208 56.60 7.13 25.29
N SER A 209 56.65 6.17 24.36
CA SER A 209 57.73 5.19 24.28
C SER A 209 59.06 5.72 23.73
N ARG A 210 59.11 6.98 23.25
CA ARG A 210 60.32 7.62 22.69
C ARG A 210 60.93 8.71 23.58
N LYS A 211 60.41 8.88 24.80
CA LYS A 211 61.01 9.71 25.85
C LYS A 211 61.53 8.79 26.95
#